data_AF-A0A8J7DRX3-F1
#
_entry.id   AF-A0A8J7DRX3-F1
#
_cell.length_a   1.000
_cell.length_b   1.000
_cell.length_c   1.000
_cell.angle_alpha   90.00
_cell.angle_beta   90.00
_cell.angle_gamma   90.00
#
_symmetry.space_group_name_H-M   'P 1'
#
loop_
_entity.id
_entity.type
_entity.pdbx_description
1 polymer ?
#
loop_
_entity_poly.entity_id
_entity_poly.type
_entity_poly.pdbx_seq_one_letter_code
_entity_poly.pdbx_strand_id
1 'polypeptide(L)'
;MRIQKLRSRPIIAIWKRSLSRLLNFYDRKRGRLWQFFPKIFVFFTLLNMTCYWLAILTAYPEQAFGDERAHYFLLQFPVGVLGALFDSLSFFITVFIARRALKTTTVTSYVAHLSIDVLIAIVATWWVLLVFSVSGWLVSLVQHQPESLATRSELYESRIVSAVKDPTSGQSLRNIYFGIVMGISAMLPTATHLYLSGQSIVIYLRKYARRWRLG
;
A
#
# COMPACT_ATOMS: atom_id res chain seq x y z
N MET A 1 -34.93 5.49 23.69
CA MET A 1 -33.48 5.26 23.46
C MET A 1 -32.88 6.47 22.72
N ARG A 2 -32.34 7.47 23.45
CA ARG A 2 -31.71 8.64 22.82
C ARG A 2 -30.27 8.27 22.44
N ILE A 3 -30.00 8.11 21.15
CA ILE A 3 -28.63 8.05 20.63
C ILE A 3 -28.00 9.43 20.86
N GLN A 4 -27.35 9.63 22.00
CA GLN A 4 -26.55 10.84 22.23
C GLN A 4 -25.42 10.86 21.21
N LYS A 5 -25.35 11.94 20.40
CA LYS A 5 -24.31 12.13 19.36
C LYS A 5 -22.92 11.91 19.96
N LEU A 6 -22.20 10.90 19.45
CA LEU A 6 -20.77 10.71 19.70
C LEU A 6 -20.05 12.02 19.36
N ARG A 7 -19.30 12.57 20.32
CA ARG A 7 -18.47 13.75 20.07
C ARG A 7 -17.21 13.30 19.32
N SER A 8 -16.93 13.90 18.17
CA SER A 8 -15.75 13.60 17.36
C SER A 8 -14.45 14.14 17.98
N ARG A 9 -14.50 15.30 18.66
CA ARG A 9 -13.30 15.96 19.23
C ARG A 9 -12.46 15.06 20.16
N PRO A 10 -13.06 14.33 21.13
CA PRO A 10 -12.30 13.39 21.98
C PRO A 10 -11.66 12.23 21.21
N ILE A 11 -12.35 11.68 20.21
CA ILE A 11 -11.83 10.60 19.37
C ILE A 11 -10.60 11.08 18.61
N ILE A 12 -10.68 12.25 17.97
CA ILE A 12 -9.56 12.87 17.26
C ILE A 12 -8.39 13.19 18.19
N ALA A 13 -8.64 13.62 19.43
CA ALA A 13 -7.58 13.86 20.40
C ALA A 13 -6.82 12.57 20.77
N ILE A 14 -7.55 11.45 20.94
CA ILE A 14 -6.94 10.12 21.16
C ILE A 14 -6.14 9.71 19.93
N TRP A 15 -6.69 9.89 18.73
CA TRP A 15 -6.03 9.56 17.48
C TRP A 15 -4.72 10.36 17.30
N LYS A 16 -4.76 11.68 17.44
CA LYS A 16 -3.58 12.56 17.41
C LYS A 16 -2.51 12.11 18.40
N ARG A 17 -2.89 11.74 19.63
CA ARG A 17 -1.95 11.23 20.64
C ARG A 17 -1.34 9.89 20.25
N SER A 18 -2.09 8.99 19.64
CA SER A 18 -1.54 7.72 19.15
C SER A 18 -0.59 7.92 17.97
N LEU A 19 -0.94 8.78 17.01
CA LEU A 19 -0.06 9.13 15.90
C LEU A 19 1.23 9.81 16.39
N SER A 20 1.13 10.75 17.33
CA SER A 20 2.30 11.40 17.95
C SER A 20 3.20 10.39 18.65
N ARG A 21 2.64 9.42 19.38
CA ARG A 21 3.43 8.34 20.00
C ARG A 21 4.16 7.49 18.97
N LEU A 22 3.51 7.15 17.86
CA LEU A 22 4.13 6.37 16.78
C LEU A 22 5.27 7.16 16.12
N LEU A 23 5.06 8.45 15.81
CA LEU A 23 6.12 9.29 15.24
C LEU A 23 7.29 9.48 16.21
N ASN A 24 7.02 9.65 17.51
CA ASN A 24 8.08 9.75 18.51
C ASN A 24 8.88 8.43 18.64
N PHE A 25 8.22 7.29 18.52
CA PHE A 25 8.88 5.98 18.46
C PHE A 25 9.79 5.88 17.23
N TYR A 26 9.26 6.25 16.06
CA TYR A 26 10.03 6.31 14.82
C TYR A 26 11.27 7.22 14.96
N ASP A 27 11.09 8.46 15.46
CA ASP A 27 12.19 9.41 15.61
C ASP A 27 13.31 8.91 16.52
N ARG A 28 12.95 8.23 17.61
CA ARG A 28 13.92 7.63 18.53
C ARG A 28 14.67 6.46 17.93
N LYS A 29 14.07 5.71 17.01
CA LYS A 29 14.63 4.47 16.46
C LYS A 29 15.29 4.62 15.09
N ARG A 30 14.91 5.64 14.30
CA ARG A 30 15.37 5.83 12.91
C ARG A 30 16.90 5.99 12.82
N GLY A 31 17.48 6.78 13.72
CA GLY A 31 18.88 7.20 13.60
C GLY A 31 19.12 8.13 12.40
N ARG A 32 20.34 8.07 11.83
CA ARG A 32 20.77 8.90 10.70
C ARG A 32 20.06 8.49 9.40
N LEU A 33 19.57 9.48 8.65
CA LEU A 33 18.77 9.26 7.43
C LEU A 33 19.52 8.41 6.39
N TRP A 34 20.80 8.70 6.16
CA TRP A 34 21.66 7.98 5.22
C TRP A 34 21.83 6.48 5.52
N GLN A 35 21.73 6.08 6.79
CA GLN A 35 21.78 4.66 7.19
C GLN A 35 20.39 4.03 7.20
N PHE A 36 19.35 4.83 7.42
CA PHE A 36 17.98 4.36 7.51
C PHE A 36 17.38 4.10 6.13
N PHE A 37 17.66 4.95 5.13
CA PHE A 37 17.12 4.80 3.79
C PHE A 37 17.52 3.45 3.14
N PRO A 38 18.79 3.02 3.13
CA PRO A 38 19.14 1.72 2.57
C PRO A 38 18.47 0.56 3.31
N LYS A 39 18.31 0.66 4.64
CA LYS A 39 17.63 -0.37 5.44
C LYS A 39 16.16 -0.50 5.08
N ILE A 40 15.46 0.62 4.95
CA ILE A 40 14.03 0.60 4.59
C ILE A 40 13.83 0.17 3.14
N PHE A 41 14.74 0.57 2.25
CA PHE A 41 14.74 0.14 0.86
C PHE A 41 14.91 -1.38 0.76
N VAL A 42 15.92 -1.96 1.42
CA VAL A 42 16.12 -3.42 1.45
C VAL A 42 14.90 -4.13 2.05
N PHE A 43 14.34 -3.60 3.14
CA PHE A 43 13.11 -4.13 3.74
C PHE A 43 11.96 -4.17 2.73
N PHE A 44 11.71 -3.06 2.03
CA PHE A 44 10.66 -3.00 1.03
C PHE A 44 10.95 -3.85 -0.21
N THR A 45 12.21 -4.03 -0.60
CA THR A 45 12.58 -4.94 -1.70
C THR A 45 12.19 -6.37 -1.36
N LEU A 46 12.57 -6.84 -0.17
CA LEU A 46 12.22 -8.17 0.31
C LEU A 46 10.69 -8.34 0.46
N LEU A 47 10.00 -7.32 0.96
CA LEU A 47 8.56 -7.33 1.09
C LEU A 47 7.86 -7.41 -0.27
N ASN A 48 8.26 -6.58 -1.24
CA ASN A 48 7.71 -6.58 -2.60
C ASN A 48 7.97 -7.92 -3.30
N MET A 49 9.18 -8.47 -3.20
CA MET A 49 9.50 -9.80 -3.75
C MET A 49 8.66 -10.90 -3.09
N THR A 50 8.45 -10.83 -1.77
CA THR A 50 7.60 -11.79 -1.06
C THR A 50 6.15 -11.69 -1.51
N CYS A 51 5.60 -10.48 -1.61
CA CYS A 51 4.25 -10.23 -2.12
C CYS A 51 4.11 -10.73 -3.56
N TYR A 52 5.11 -10.50 -4.40
CA TYR A 52 5.14 -10.97 -5.78
C TYR A 52 5.07 -12.49 -5.88
N TRP A 53 5.94 -13.19 -5.17
CA TRP A 53 5.92 -14.65 -5.17
C TRP A 53 4.65 -15.21 -4.55
N LEU A 54 4.14 -14.61 -3.47
CA LEU A 54 2.87 -15.00 -2.88
C LEU A 54 1.73 -14.81 -3.88
N ALA A 55 1.67 -13.68 -4.59
CA ALA A 55 0.67 -13.40 -5.60
C ALA A 55 0.72 -14.41 -6.75
N ILE A 56 1.90 -14.71 -7.28
CA ILE A 56 2.06 -15.71 -8.34
C ILE A 56 1.69 -17.11 -7.87
N LEU A 57 2.22 -17.57 -6.74
CA LEU A 57 2.00 -18.95 -6.27
C LEU A 57 0.54 -19.22 -5.92
N THR A 58 -0.20 -18.20 -5.47
CA THR A 58 -1.60 -18.35 -5.08
C THR A 58 -2.57 -17.99 -6.20
N ALA A 59 -2.25 -17.03 -7.06
CA ALA A 59 -3.12 -16.63 -8.16
C ALA A 59 -2.84 -17.38 -9.45
N TYR A 60 -1.59 -17.72 -9.78
CA TYR A 60 -1.18 -18.36 -11.05
C TYR A 60 -0.07 -19.41 -10.85
N PRO A 61 -0.33 -20.47 -10.05
CA PRO A 61 0.68 -21.50 -9.76
C PRO A 61 1.25 -22.17 -11.01
N GLU A 62 0.43 -22.36 -12.04
CA GLU A 62 0.82 -22.95 -13.32
C GLU A 62 1.92 -22.16 -14.03
N GLN A 63 1.90 -20.82 -13.91
CA GLN A 63 2.90 -19.93 -14.51
C GLN A 63 4.21 -19.94 -13.71
N ALA A 64 4.14 -20.21 -12.40
CA ALA A 64 5.29 -20.28 -11.52
C ALA A 64 6.18 -21.51 -11.79
N PHE A 65 5.55 -22.63 -12.14
CA PHE A 65 6.20 -23.94 -12.31
C PHE A 65 6.26 -24.45 -13.75
N GLY A 66 5.62 -23.76 -14.70
CA GLY A 66 5.62 -24.11 -16.12
C GLY A 66 6.80 -23.53 -16.91
N ASP A 67 6.66 -23.55 -18.23
CA ASP A 67 7.71 -23.16 -19.19
C ASP A 67 8.10 -21.67 -19.10
N GLU A 68 7.19 -20.82 -18.58
CA GLU A 68 7.43 -19.40 -18.39
C GLU A 68 8.15 -19.05 -17.06
N ARG A 69 8.62 -20.04 -16.29
CA ARG A 69 9.28 -19.79 -14.99
C ARG A 69 10.42 -18.79 -15.08
N ALA A 70 11.23 -18.85 -16.14
CA ALA A 70 12.34 -17.90 -16.34
C ALA A 70 11.85 -16.46 -16.55
N HIS A 71 10.72 -16.29 -17.24
CA HIS A 71 10.09 -14.98 -17.45
C HIS A 71 9.67 -14.36 -16.11
N TYR A 72 8.92 -15.11 -15.30
CA TYR A 72 8.46 -14.66 -13.98
C TYR A 72 9.62 -14.49 -12.99
N PHE A 73 10.66 -15.31 -13.07
CA PHE A 73 11.85 -15.09 -12.24
C PHE A 73 12.56 -13.77 -12.55
N LEU A 74 12.59 -13.32 -13.81
CA LEU A 74 13.20 -12.04 -14.20
C LEU A 74 12.32 -10.84 -13.81
N LEU A 75 10.99 -10.98 -13.89
CA LEU A 75 10.02 -9.97 -13.47
C LEU A 75 10.17 -9.55 -12.01
N GLN A 76 10.63 -10.44 -11.12
CA GLN A 76 10.77 -10.12 -9.69
C GLN A 76 11.77 -8.99 -9.43
N PHE A 77 12.78 -8.78 -10.29
CA PHE A 77 13.84 -7.80 -10.02
C PHE A 77 13.33 -6.37 -10.19
N PRO A 78 12.74 -5.98 -11.35
CA PRO A 78 12.14 -4.66 -11.47
C PRO A 78 10.99 -4.47 -10.50
N VAL A 79 10.15 -5.50 -10.29
CA VAL A 79 9.05 -5.44 -9.31
C VAL A 79 9.56 -5.15 -7.91
N GLY A 80 10.56 -5.91 -7.45
CA GLY A 80 11.16 -5.72 -6.13
C GLY A 80 11.84 -4.38 -5.98
N VAL A 81 12.68 -3.98 -6.94
CA VAL A 81 13.50 -2.75 -6.87
C VAL A 81 12.67 -1.49 -7.06
N LEU A 82 11.86 -1.43 -8.12
CA LEU A 82 11.03 -0.24 -8.40
C LEU A 82 9.84 -0.14 -7.46
N GLY A 83 9.27 -1.27 -7.03
CA GLY A 83 8.27 -1.29 -5.95
C GLY A 83 8.85 -0.74 -4.65
N ALA A 84 10.04 -1.21 -4.24
CA ALA A 84 10.70 -0.72 -3.04
C ALA A 84 11.10 0.75 -3.10
N LEU A 85 11.46 1.25 -4.29
CA LEU A 85 11.74 2.67 -4.49
C LEU A 85 10.50 3.51 -4.20
N PHE A 86 9.35 3.12 -4.75
CA PHE A 86 8.08 3.81 -4.53
C PHE A 86 7.66 3.74 -3.06
N ASP A 87 7.70 2.55 -2.45
CA ASP A 87 7.29 2.37 -1.05
C ASP A 87 8.20 3.11 -0.07
N SER A 88 9.50 3.16 -0.35
CA SER A 88 10.45 3.94 0.45
C SER A 88 10.13 5.43 0.35
N LEU A 89 9.93 5.94 -0.87
CA LEU A 89 9.61 7.35 -1.09
C LEU A 89 8.27 7.74 -0.45
N SER A 90 7.24 6.92 -0.68
CA SER A 90 5.90 7.13 -0.13
C SER A 90 5.93 7.12 1.40
N PHE A 91 6.69 6.22 2.02
CA PHE A 91 6.89 6.21 3.47
C PHE A 91 7.43 7.55 4.01
N PHE A 92 8.47 8.11 3.39
CA PHE A 92 9.01 9.41 3.83
C PHE A 92 8.02 10.55 3.65
N ILE A 93 7.27 10.55 2.53
CA ILE A 93 6.21 11.50 2.27
C ILE A 93 5.11 11.39 3.34
N THR A 94 4.64 10.17 3.66
CA THR A 94 3.64 9.96 4.71
C THR A 94 4.13 10.44 6.07
N VAL A 95 5.38 10.13 6.45
CA VAL A 95 5.96 10.63 7.71
C VAL A 95 6.00 12.16 7.74
N PHE A 96 6.39 12.80 6.64
CA PHE A 96 6.39 14.26 6.52
C PHE A 96 4.98 14.84 6.69
N ILE A 97 3.99 14.26 6.02
CA ILE A 97 2.59 14.66 6.08
C ILE A 97 2.01 14.45 7.48
N ALA A 98 2.30 13.32 8.13
CA ALA A 98 1.84 13.02 9.47
C ALA A 98 2.35 14.05 10.51
N ARG A 99 3.60 14.52 10.37
CA ARG A 99 4.12 15.63 11.19
C ARG A 99 3.36 16.92 10.97
N ARG A 100 3.06 17.24 9.70
CA ARG A 100 2.28 18.44 9.36
C ARG A 100 0.86 18.34 9.90
N ALA A 101 0.23 17.17 9.80
CA ALA A 101 -1.08 16.89 10.37
C ALA A 101 -1.12 17.16 11.88
N LEU A 102 -0.11 16.73 12.64
CA LEU A 102 -0.09 16.95 14.09
C LEU A 102 -0.01 18.44 14.50
N LYS A 103 0.52 19.31 13.63
CA LYS A 103 0.61 20.76 13.89
C LYS A 103 -0.70 21.50 13.61
N THR A 104 -1.70 20.85 13.00
CA THR A 104 -2.95 21.51 12.65
C THR A 104 -3.88 21.63 13.85
N THR A 105 -4.64 22.73 13.90
CA THR A 105 -5.61 23.00 14.97
C THR A 105 -7.00 22.45 14.66
N THR A 106 -7.38 22.38 13.37
CA THR A 106 -8.72 21.93 12.95
C THR A 106 -8.77 20.44 12.65
N VAL A 107 -9.92 19.81 12.95
CA VAL A 107 -10.16 18.39 12.68
C VAL A 107 -10.15 18.11 11.17
N THR A 108 -10.78 18.97 10.38
CA THR A 108 -10.86 18.81 8.92
C THR A 108 -9.48 18.84 8.29
N SER A 109 -8.61 19.79 8.68
CA SER A 109 -7.24 19.86 8.16
C SER A 109 -6.41 18.65 8.59
N TYR A 110 -6.59 18.17 9.83
CA TYR A 110 -5.94 16.94 10.29
C TYR A 110 -6.33 15.73 9.43
N VAL A 111 -7.63 15.51 9.21
CA VAL A 111 -8.12 14.40 8.38
C VAL A 111 -7.65 14.56 6.93
N ALA A 112 -7.76 15.75 6.35
CA ALA A 112 -7.35 16.02 4.97
C ALA A 112 -5.87 15.71 4.73
N HIS A 113 -4.98 16.05 5.67
CA HIS A 113 -3.57 15.65 5.56
C HIS A 113 -3.41 14.13 5.57
N LEU A 114 -4.08 13.42 6.47
CA LEU A 114 -3.98 11.96 6.53
C LEU A 114 -4.65 11.25 5.35
N SER A 115 -5.58 11.92 4.65
CA SER A 115 -6.17 11.40 3.42
C SER A 115 -5.20 11.41 2.23
N ILE A 116 -4.03 12.06 2.33
CA ILE A 116 -3.04 12.04 1.24
C ILE A 116 -2.53 10.61 0.98
N ASP A 117 -2.53 9.72 1.97
CA ASP A 117 -2.14 8.33 1.75
C ASP A 117 -3.08 7.59 0.78
N VAL A 118 -4.35 8.03 0.67
CA VAL A 118 -5.28 7.53 -0.36
C VAL A 118 -4.83 8.00 -1.74
N LEU A 119 -4.40 9.26 -1.89
CA LEU A 119 -3.85 9.76 -3.15
C LEU A 119 -2.57 9.01 -3.53
N ILE A 120 -1.69 8.75 -2.56
CA ILE A 120 -0.49 7.93 -2.77
C ILE A 120 -0.86 6.52 -3.25
N ALA A 121 -1.88 5.89 -2.65
CA ALA A 121 -2.36 4.59 -3.10
C ALA A 121 -2.93 4.62 -4.53
N ILE A 122 -3.62 5.70 -4.92
CA ILE A 122 -4.07 5.89 -6.31
C ILE A 122 -2.85 6.00 -7.25
N VAL A 123 -1.85 6.80 -6.88
CA VAL A 123 -0.60 6.93 -7.67
C VAL A 123 0.13 5.60 -7.77
N ALA A 124 0.09 4.76 -6.74
CA ALA A 124 0.66 3.42 -6.76
C ALA A 124 0.05 2.54 -7.87
N THR A 125 -1.23 2.72 -8.21
CA THR A 125 -1.86 1.94 -9.28
C THR A 125 -1.27 2.25 -10.65
N TRP A 126 -0.95 3.51 -10.94
CA TRP A 126 -0.22 3.90 -12.15
C TRP A 126 1.25 3.48 -12.10
N TRP A 127 1.87 3.53 -10.92
CA TRP A 127 3.25 3.07 -10.73
C TRP A 127 3.41 1.60 -11.12
N VAL A 128 2.46 0.75 -10.73
CA VAL A 128 2.47 -0.68 -11.09
C VAL A 128 2.52 -0.89 -12.61
N LEU A 129 1.78 -0.10 -13.40
CA LEU A 129 1.83 -0.19 -14.86
C LEU A 129 3.22 0.15 -15.42
N LEU A 130 3.87 1.17 -14.85
CA LEU A 130 5.24 1.53 -15.21
C LEU A 130 6.22 0.41 -14.86
N VAL A 131 6.10 -0.18 -13.67
CA VAL A 131 6.94 -1.31 -13.24
C VAL A 131 6.79 -2.50 -14.18
N PHE A 132 5.57 -2.87 -14.55
CA PHE A 132 5.34 -3.97 -15.50
C PHE A 132 5.86 -3.65 -16.91
N SER A 133 5.78 -2.40 -17.35
CA SER A 133 6.30 -1.97 -18.65
C SER A 133 7.83 -2.07 -18.69
N VAL A 134 8.51 -1.56 -17.67
CA VAL A 134 9.98 -1.69 -17.52
C VAL A 134 10.39 -3.16 -17.38
N SER A 135 9.57 -3.97 -16.70
CA SER A 135 9.85 -5.41 -16.59
C SER A 135 9.78 -6.13 -17.92
N GLY A 136 8.78 -5.83 -18.75
CA GLY A 136 8.68 -6.39 -20.11
C GLY A 136 9.91 -6.06 -20.95
N TRP A 137 10.43 -4.83 -20.83
CA TRP A 137 11.66 -4.41 -21.51
C TRP A 137 12.88 -5.20 -21.01
N LEU A 138 13.02 -5.36 -19.68
CA LEU A 138 14.12 -6.14 -19.12
C LEU A 138 14.08 -7.59 -19.61
N VAL A 139 12.91 -8.23 -19.58
CA VAL A 139 12.74 -9.60 -20.07
C VAL A 139 13.09 -9.67 -21.55
N SER A 140 12.57 -8.76 -22.38
CA SER A 140 12.84 -8.73 -23.82
C SER A 140 14.33 -8.61 -24.12
N LEU A 141 15.05 -7.75 -23.38
CA LEU A 141 16.50 -7.59 -23.49
C LEU A 141 17.26 -8.87 -23.08
N VAL A 142 16.86 -9.53 -21.99
CA VAL A 142 17.57 -10.72 -21.49
C VAL A 142 17.28 -11.95 -22.34
N GLN A 143 16.03 -12.15 -22.75
CA GLN A 143 15.59 -13.33 -23.49
C GLN A 143 15.73 -13.19 -25.00
N HIS A 144 16.16 -12.03 -25.51
CA HIS A 144 16.33 -11.75 -26.95
C HIS A 144 15.06 -12.00 -27.76
N GLN A 145 13.89 -11.91 -27.12
CA GLN A 145 12.59 -12.01 -27.77
C GLN A 145 12.04 -10.59 -27.94
N PRO A 146 11.82 -10.11 -29.18
CA PRO A 146 11.30 -8.77 -29.40
C PRO A 146 9.85 -8.72 -28.93
N GLU A 147 9.59 -8.02 -27.84
CA GLU A 147 8.23 -7.70 -27.43
C GLU A 147 7.84 -6.34 -27.97
N SER A 148 6.84 -6.30 -28.85
CA SER A 148 6.31 -5.03 -29.35
C SER A 148 5.38 -4.40 -28.31
N LEU A 149 5.55 -3.10 -28.07
CA LEU A 149 4.65 -2.31 -27.22
C LEU A 149 3.19 -2.37 -27.70
N ALA A 150 2.97 -2.49 -29.01
CA ALA A 150 1.64 -2.62 -29.61
C ALA A 150 0.94 -3.90 -29.15
N THR A 151 1.64 -5.05 -29.24
CA THR A 151 1.11 -6.35 -28.83
C THR A 151 0.77 -6.39 -27.34
N ARG A 152 1.61 -5.77 -26.49
CA ARG A 152 1.32 -5.66 -25.05
C ARG A 152 0.15 -4.71 -24.76
N SER A 153 0.00 -3.63 -25.52
CA SER A 153 -1.09 -2.67 -25.35
C SER A 153 -2.44 -3.32 -25.66
N GLU A 154 -2.55 -4.09 -26.74
CA GLU A 154 -3.76 -4.87 -27.08
C GLU A 154 -4.10 -5.92 -26.01
N LEU A 155 -3.08 -6.57 -25.43
CA LEU A 155 -3.24 -7.53 -24.35
C LEU A 155 -3.75 -6.88 -23.05
N TYR A 156 -3.26 -5.68 -22.71
CA TYR A 156 -3.78 -4.95 -21.55
C TYR A 156 -5.18 -4.39 -21.80
N GLU A 157 -5.45 -3.85 -22.99
CA GLU A 157 -6.77 -3.34 -23.37
C GLU A 157 -7.83 -4.45 -23.31
N SER A 158 -7.56 -5.60 -23.92
CA SER A 158 -8.46 -6.76 -23.87
C SER A 158 -8.74 -7.24 -22.44
N ARG A 159 -7.72 -7.25 -21.57
CA ARG A 159 -7.89 -7.55 -20.13
C ARG A 159 -8.79 -6.53 -19.44
N ILE A 160 -8.62 -5.23 -19.68
CA ILE A 160 -9.47 -4.19 -19.10
C ILE A 160 -10.91 -4.35 -19.59
N VAL A 161 -11.12 -4.52 -20.89
CA VAL A 161 -12.47 -4.69 -21.48
C VAL A 161 -13.14 -5.94 -20.90
N SER A 162 -12.40 -7.05 -20.76
CA SER A 162 -12.93 -8.29 -20.16
C SER A 162 -13.31 -8.10 -18.69
N ALA A 163 -12.50 -7.37 -17.92
CA ALA A 163 -12.76 -7.12 -16.50
C ALA A 163 -13.95 -6.18 -16.27
N VAL A 164 -14.20 -5.24 -17.19
CA VAL A 164 -15.40 -4.37 -17.14
C VAL A 164 -16.66 -5.12 -17.52
N LYS A 165 -16.58 -6.01 -18.53
CA LYS A 165 -17.72 -6.80 -18.99
C LYS A 165 -18.13 -7.90 -18.01
N ASP A 166 -17.15 -8.57 -17.39
CA ASP A 166 -17.38 -9.59 -16.36
C ASP A 166 -16.36 -9.48 -15.21
N PRO A 167 -16.64 -8.59 -14.23
CA PRO A 167 -15.75 -8.37 -13.10
C PRO A 167 -15.71 -9.56 -12.13
N THR A 168 -16.72 -10.42 -12.16
CA THR A 168 -16.87 -11.57 -11.25
C THR A 168 -16.37 -12.90 -11.83
N SER A 169 -15.88 -12.89 -13.08
CA SER A 169 -15.24 -14.06 -13.66
C SER A 169 -14.07 -14.55 -12.81
N GLY A 170 -13.81 -15.87 -12.82
CA GLY A 170 -12.69 -16.45 -12.08
C GLY A 170 -11.33 -15.81 -12.45
N GLN A 171 -11.16 -15.41 -13.71
CA GLN A 171 -9.93 -14.75 -14.17
C GLN A 171 -9.84 -13.29 -13.68
N SER A 172 -10.94 -12.53 -13.74
CA SER A 172 -11.01 -11.16 -13.21
C SER A 172 -10.73 -11.14 -11.70
N LEU A 173 -11.30 -12.08 -10.95
CA LEU A 173 -11.05 -12.21 -9.50
C LEU A 173 -9.59 -12.55 -9.19
N ARG A 174 -8.96 -13.47 -9.95
CA ARG A 174 -7.53 -13.78 -9.82
C ARG A 174 -6.67 -12.55 -10.08
N ASN A 175 -6.98 -11.76 -11.12
CA ASN A 175 -6.26 -10.51 -11.43
C ASN A 175 -6.41 -9.47 -10.30
N ILE A 176 -7.63 -9.27 -9.79
CA ILE A 176 -7.90 -8.34 -8.67
C ILE A 176 -7.13 -8.77 -7.43
N TYR A 177 -7.22 -10.05 -7.07
CA TYR A 177 -6.52 -10.63 -5.95
C TYR A 177 -4.99 -10.46 -6.10
N PHE A 178 -4.45 -10.77 -7.28
CA PHE A 178 -3.05 -10.57 -7.60
C PHE A 178 -2.62 -9.11 -7.36
N GLY A 179 -3.40 -8.16 -7.88
CA GLY A 179 -3.15 -6.72 -7.67
C GLY A 179 -3.20 -6.30 -6.21
N ILE A 180 -4.15 -6.82 -5.42
CA ILE A 180 -4.26 -6.53 -3.99
C ILE A 180 -3.04 -7.06 -3.24
N VAL A 181 -2.63 -8.30 -3.47
CA VAL A 181 -1.46 -8.91 -2.80
C VAL A 181 -0.18 -8.15 -3.12
N MET A 182 0.01 -7.79 -4.39
CA MET A 182 1.13 -6.97 -4.85
C MET A 182 1.12 -5.57 -4.22
N GLY A 183 -0.07 -5.00 -3.97
CA GLY A 183 -0.23 -3.66 -3.41
C GLY A 183 -0.13 -3.57 -1.88
N ILE A 184 0.04 -4.70 -1.16
CA ILE A 184 0.06 -4.72 0.31
C ILE A 184 1.10 -3.75 0.89
N SER A 185 2.30 -3.70 0.31
CA SER A 185 3.39 -2.86 0.81
C SER A 185 3.05 -1.36 0.71
N ALA A 186 2.52 -0.92 -0.43
CA ALA A 186 2.08 0.45 -0.65
C ALA A 186 0.88 0.86 0.23
N MET A 187 0.07 -0.11 0.67
CA MET A 187 -1.09 0.13 1.54
C MET A 187 -0.74 0.26 3.03
N LEU A 188 0.49 -0.06 3.45
CA LEU A 188 0.90 -0.03 4.86
C LEU A 188 0.64 1.32 5.57
N PRO A 189 0.91 2.49 4.97
CA PRO A 189 0.65 3.76 5.62
C PRO A 189 -0.85 3.99 5.83
N THR A 190 -1.66 3.79 4.78
CA THR A 190 -3.13 3.88 4.84
C THR A 190 -3.71 2.93 5.90
N ALA A 191 -3.27 1.66 5.90
CA ALA A 191 -3.70 0.67 6.88
C ALA A 191 -3.34 1.09 8.32
N THR A 192 -2.15 1.67 8.52
CA THR A 192 -1.73 2.19 9.82
C THR A 192 -2.63 3.33 10.29
N HIS A 193 -2.95 4.30 9.41
CA HIS A 193 -3.82 5.41 9.77
C HIS A 193 -5.26 4.99 10.07
N LEU A 194 -5.81 4.05 9.28
CA LEU A 194 -7.11 3.44 9.54
C LEU A 194 -7.13 2.67 10.85
N TYR A 195 -6.08 1.89 11.14
CA TYR A 195 -5.93 1.18 12.41
C TYR A 195 -5.92 2.14 13.60
N LEU A 196 -5.11 3.20 13.55
CA LEU A 196 -5.05 4.21 14.62
C LEU A 196 -6.39 4.93 14.81
N SER A 197 -7.10 5.21 13.72
CA SER A 197 -8.45 5.79 13.75
C SER A 197 -9.44 4.84 14.44
N GLY A 198 -9.54 3.58 14.00
CA GLY A 198 -10.41 2.57 14.61
C GLY A 198 -10.08 2.32 16.08
N GLN A 199 -8.79 2.21 16.42
CA GLN A 199 -8.33 2.07 17.79
C GLN A 199 -8.79 3.26 18.67
N SER A 200 -8.75 4.48 18.14
CA SER A 200 -9.20 5.67 18.87
C SER A 200 -10.69 5.63 19.22
N ILE A 201 -11.52 5.10 18.30
CA ILE A 201 -12.95 4.88 18.50
C ILE A 201 -13.17 3.84 19.60
N VAL A 202 -12.50 2.70 19.52
CA VAL A 202 -12.62 1.62 20.53
C VAL A 202 -12.21 2.11 21.92
N ILE A 203 -11.11 2.85 22.05
CA ILE A 203 -10.67 3.43 23.32
C ILE A 203 -11.71 4.41 23.87
N TYR A 204 -12.29 5.26 23.01
CA TYR A 204 -13.32 6.21 23.42
C TYR A 204 -14.58 5.48 23.93
N LEU A 205 -15.06 4.47 23.19
CA LEU A 205 -16.22 3.67 23.57
C LEU A 205 -15.99 2.95 24.91
N ARG A 206 -14.81 2.35 25.12
CA ARG A 206 -14.44 1.73 26.40
C ARG A 206 -14.45 2.72 27.57
N LYS A 207 -13.95 3.94 27.37
CA LYS A 207 -13.97 5.00 28.40
C LYS A 207 -15.38 5.48 28.70
N TYR A 208 -16.21 5.64 27.65
CA TYR A 208 -17.61 6.04 27.79
C TYR A 208 -18.42 4.99 28.57
N ALA A 209 -18.28 3.71 28.21
CA ALA A 209 -18.96 2.61 28.89
C ALA A 209 -18.57 2.48 30.37
N ARG A 210 -17.29 2.70 30.74
CA ARG A 210 -16.87 2.71 32.15
C ARG A 210 -17.47 3.86 32.95
N ARG A 211 -17.57 5.05 32.36
CA ARG A 211 -18.20 6.21 33.03
C ARG A 211 -19.67 5.96 33.32
N TRP A 212 -20.39 5.29 32.42
CA TRP A 212 -21.79 4.89 32.61
C TRP A 212 -22.00 3.77 33.62
N ARG A 213 -20.99 2.94 33.91
CA ARG A 213 -21.08 1.90 34.94
C ARG A 213 -20.75 2.40 36.35
N LEU A 214 -20.17 3.60 36.47
CA LEU A 214 -19.68 4.17 37.73
C LEU A 214 -20.46 5.42 38.17
N GLY A 215 -21.47 5.83 37.41
CA GLY A 215 -22.40 6.91 37.75
C GLY A 215 -23.82 6.41 37.62
#